data_AF-A0A6J8B3A4-F1
#
_entry.id   AF-A0A6J8B3A4-F1
#
_cell.length_a   1.000
_cell.length_b   1.000
_cell.length_c   1.000
_cell.angle_alpha   90.00
_cell.angle_beta   90.00
_cell.angle_gamma   90.00
#
_symmetry.space_group_name_H-M   'P 1'
#
loop_
_entity.id
_entity.type
_entity.pdbx_description
1 polymer ?
#
loop_
_entity_poly.entity_id
_entity_poly.type
_entity_poly.pdbx_seq_one_letter_code
_entity_poly.pdbx_strand_id
1 'polypeptide(L)'
;MVLLVSGHCILPATRRLEFGGRDLTLNLQQLLHKKGYDFVNNSELEIVREMKEKLCYVAFDCEQEVGNARDEKFELPDGNTITIGKERFICLDALFKHIPVFPERIRKGMESFVPRTTKVKVIANQERKSSVWIGGSILGSLSTFQTYWITKQEYKEYGPTIVHRRD
;
A
#
# COMPACT_ATOMS: atom_id res chain seq x y z
N MET A 1 8.01 -4.62 4.01
CA MET A 1 7.85 -4.88 5.45
C MET A 1 9.13 -4.49 6.16
N VAL A 2 9.03 -3.57 7.12
CA VAL A 2 10.17 -3.07 7.91
C VAL A 2 9.92 -3.46 9.37
N LEU A 3 10.93 -4.02 10.03
CA LEU A 3 10.88 -4.33 11.46
C LEU A 3 11.52 -3.19 12.24
N LEU A 4 10.78 -2.63 13.20
CA LEU A 4 11.22 -1.55 14.08
C LEU A 4 11.26 -2.06 15.52
N VAL A 5 12.39 -1.85 16.20
CA VAL A 5 12.55 -2.15 17.63
C VAL A 5 13.21 -0.96 18.30
N SER A 6 12.54 -0.41 19.33
CA SER A 6 13.01 0.75 20.10
C SER A 6 13.41 1.97 19.25
N GLY A 7 12.72 2.20 18.13
CA GLY A 7 13.01 3.31 17.21
C GLY A 7 14.05 3.00 16.13
N HIS A 8 14.67 1.82 16.14
CA HIS A 8 15.69 1.42 15.16
C HIS A 8 15.14 0.41 14.14
N CYS A 9 15.56 0.56 12.88
CA CYS A 9 15.28 -0.37 11.79
C CYS A 9 16.20 -1.59 11.85
N ILE A 10 15.62 -2.79 11.89
CA ILE A 10 16.40 -4.04 11.76
C ILE A 10 16.51 -4.38 10.26
N LEU A 11 17.56 -3.87 9.61
CA LEU A 11 17.79 -4.03 8.17
C LEU A 11 17.81 -5.50 7.71
N PRO A 12 18.48 -6.45 8.40
CA PRO A 12 18.48 -7.86 7.97
C PRO A 12 17.10 -8.52 7.96
N ALA A 13 16.18 -8.04 8.80
CA ALA A 13 14.80 -8.51 8.87
C ALA A 13 13.87 -7.78 7.90
N THR A 14 14.34 -6.73 7.24
CA THR A 14 13.55 -5.97 6.27
C THR A 14 13.32 -6.83 5.01
N ARG A 15 12.08 -6.80 4.52
CA ARG A 15 11.66 -7.54 3.32
C ARG A 15 11.00 -6.56 2.37
N ARG A 16 11.51 -6.50 1.14
CA ARG A 16 10.86 -5.75 0.05
C ARG A 16 9.89 -6.67 -0.67
N LEU A 17 8.75 -6.11 -1.03
CA LEU A 17 7.74 -6.77 -1.83
C LEU A 17 7.73 -6.04 -3.18
N GLU A 18 7.90 -6.78 -4.27
CA GLU A 18 8.04 -6.21 -5.64
C GLU A 18 6.69 -5.94 -6.31
N PHE A 19 5.66 -5.65 -5.52
CA PHE A 19 4.33 -5.33 -6.02
C PHE A 19 3.75 -4.15 -5.25
N GLY A 20 2.90 -3.38 -5.92
CA GLY A 20 2.24 -2.22 -5.35
C GLY A 20 1.00 -1.79 -6.11
N GLY A 21 0.64 -0.52 -5.93
CA GLY A 21 -0.58 0.04 -6.51
C GLY A 21 -0.60 0.01 -8.05
N ARG A 22 0.56 0.05 -8.70
CA ARG A 22 0.69 -0.02 -10.15
C ARG A 22 0.32 -1.40 -10.68
N ASP A 23 0.83 -2.45 -10.05
CA ASP A 23 0.54 -3.84 -10.43
C ASP A 23 -0.94 -4.15 -10.29
N LEU A 24 -1.59 -3.62 -9.25
CA LEU A 24 -3.04 -3.70 -9.08
C LEU A 24 -3.80 -3.01 -10.22
N THR A 25 -3.37 -1.82 -10.63
CA THR A 25 -3.97 -1.09 -11.76
C THR A 25 -3.80 -1.87 -13.07
N LEU A 26 -2.62 -2.44 -13.33
CA LEU A 26 -2.37 -3.26 -14.53
C LEU A 26 -3.17 -4.56 -14.51
N ASN A 27 -3.33 -5.20 -13.35
CA ASN A 27 -4.18 -6.38 -13.21
C ASN A 27 -5.64 -6.04 -13.52
N LEU A 28 -6.16 -4.93 -12.96
CA LEU A 28 -7.51 -4.47 -13.25
C LEU A 28 -7.70 -4.15 -14.74
N GLN A 29 -6.73 -3.50 -15.37
CA GLN A 29 -6.73 -3.26 -16.82
C GLN A 29 -6.84 -4.58 -17.61
N GLN A 30 -6.06 -5.60 -17.24
CA GLN A 30 -6.15 -6.91 -17.90
C GLN A 30 -7.50 -7.61 -17.70
N LEU A 31 -8.13 -7.45 -16.52
CA LEU A 31 -9.47 -7.99 -16.27
C LEU A 31 -10.54 -7.27 -17.10
N LEU A 32 -10.43 -5.94 -17.22
CA LEU A 32 -11.32 -5.13 -18.05
C LEU A 32 -11.15 -5.46 -19.54
N HIS A 33 -9.92 -5.67 -20.01
CA HIS A 33 -9.62 -6.12 -21.36
C HIS A 33 -10.32 -7.45 -21.68
N LYS A 34 -10.26 -8.42 -20.76
CA LYS A 34 -10.98 -9.72 -20.91
C LYS A 34 -12.51 -9.57 -20.97
N LYS A 35 -13.06 -8.49 -20.42
CA LYS A 35 -14.49 -8.14 -20.49
C LYS A 35 -14.87 -7.41 -21.79
N GLY A 36 -13.88 -7.03 -22.60
CA GLY A 36 -14.07 -6.27 -23.85
C GLY A 36 -13.87 -4.77 -23.71
N TYR A 37 -13.35 -4.28 -22.58
CA TYR A 37 -12.99 -2.88 -22.40
C TYR A 37 -11.48 -2.68 -22.60
N ASP A 38 -11.12 -2.05 -23.71
CA ASP A 38 -9.72 -1.77 -24.04
C ASP A 38 -9.29 -0.40 -23.51
N PHE A 39 -8.32 -0.42 -22.58
CA PHE A 39 -7.63 0.77 -22.10
C PHE A 39 -6.16 0.60 -22.47
N VAL A 40 -5.63 1.43 -23.37
CA VAL A 40 -4.27 1.29 -23.94
C VAL A 40 -3.39 2.48 -23.54
N ASN A 41 -3.98 3.66 -23.38
CA ASN A 41 -3.26 4.91 -23.20
C ASN A 41 -2.95 5.21 -21.72
N ASN A 42 -1.93 6.04 -21.48
CA ASN A 42 -1.60 6.48 -20.12
C ASN A 42 -2.73 7.26 -19.44
N SER A 43 -3.48 8.07 -20.20
CA SER A 43 -4.64 8.80 -19.66
C SER A 43 -5.74 7.84 -19.21
N GLU A 44 -5.97 6.77 -19.98
CA GLU A 44 -6.94 5.72 -19.65
C GLU A 44 -6.51 4.89 -18.44
N LEU A 45 -5.21 4.64 -18.28
CA LEU A 45 -4.66 4.00 -17.09
C LEU A 45 -4.92 4.80 -15.81
N GLU A 46 -4.95 6.13 -15.89
CA GLU A 46 -5.32 6.97 -14.75
C GLU A 46 -6.81 6.81 -14.39
N ILE A 47 -7.67 6.62 -15.39
CA ILE A 47 -9.09 6.27 -15.15
C ILE A 47 -9.19 4.90 -14.48
N VAL A 48 -8.46 3.89 -14.95
CA VAL A 48 -8.43 2.55 -14.32
C VAL A 48 -7.90 2.65 -12.88
N ARG A 49 -6.94 3.53 -12.62
CA ARG A 49 -6.47 3.81 -11.26
C ARG A 49 -7.57 4.45 -10.41
N GLU A 50 -8.29 5.43 -10.93
CA GLU A 50 -9.39 6.07 -10.22
C GLU A 50 -10.53 5.07 -9.91
N MET A 51 -10.90 4.24 -10.88
CA MET A 51 -11.83 3.12 -10.69
C MET A 51 -11.36 2.19 -9.58
N LYS A 52 -10.07 1.85 -9.57
CA LYS A 52 -9.48 1.04 -8.51
C LYS A 52 -9.61 1.72 -7.15
N GLU A 53 -9.31 3.00 -7.05
CA GLU A 53 -9.36 3.72 -5.78
C GLU A 53 -10.80 3.96 -5.27
N LYS A 54 -11.79 4.07 -6.17
CA LYS A 54 -13.20 4.32 -5.82
C LYS A 54 -14.01 3.03 -5.60
N LEU A 55 -13.86 2.04 -6.48
CA LEU A 55 -14.75 0.88 -6.55
C LEU A 55 -14.14 -0.40 -5.97
N CYS A 56 -12.82 -0.51 -5.98
CA CYS A 56 -12.20 -1.77 -5.60
C CYS A 56 -12.07 -1.89 -4.08
N TYR A 57 -12.27 -3.11 -3.60
CA TYR A 57 -12.19 -3.45 -2.18
C TYR A 57 -11.56 -4.84 -2.00
N VAL A 58 -11.03 -5.11 -0.82
CA VAL A 58 -10.49 -6.43 -0.48
C VAL A 58 -11.62 -7.26 0.12
N ALA A 59 -12.01 -8.35 -0.55
CA ALA A 59 -12.99 -9.30 0.01
C ALA A 59 -12.36 -10.10 1.16
N PHE A 60 -13.14 -10.40 2.20
CA PHE A 60 -12.69 -11.25 3.30
C PHE A 60 -12.62 -12.73 2.91
N ASP A 61 -13.54 -13.19 2.07
CA ASP A 61 -13.55 -14.52 1.46
C ASP A 61 -13.84 -14.36 -0.04
N CYS A 62 -12.85 -14.62 -0.88
CA CYS A 62 -12.97 -14.40 -2.32
C CYS A 62 -13.94 -15.41 -2.95
N GLU A 63 -13.89 -16.68 -2.54
CA GLU A 63 -14.67 -17.75 -3.14
C GLU A 63 -16.17 -17.55 -2.89
N GLN A 64 -16.52 -17.14 -1.66
CA GLN A 64 -17.90 -16.83 -1.31
C GLN A 64 -18.41 -15.56 -2.01
N GLU A 65 -17.56 -14.53 -2.14
CA GLU A 65 -17.94 -13.25 -2.73
C GLU A 65 -18.13 -13.34 -4.25
N VAL A 66 -17.42 -14.25 -4.95
CA VAL A 66 -17.66 -14.51 -6.39
C VAL A 66 -19.11 -14.95 -6.65
N GLY A 67 -19.70 -15.74 -5.74
CA GLY A 67 -21.09 -16.17 -5.85
C GLY A 67 -22.13 -15.05 -5.63
N ASN A 68 -21.76 -14.01 -4.87
CA ASN A 68 -22.63 -12.90 -4.50
C ASN A 68 -22.22 -11.56 -5.16
N ALA A 69 -21.36 -11.62 -6.18
CA ALA A 69 -20.75 -10.44 -6.78
C ALA A 69 -21.83 -9.48 -7.29
N ARG A 70 -21.85 -8.27 -6.74
CA ARG A 70 -22.71 -7.19 -7.23
C ARG A 70 -22.02 -6.48 -8.38
N ASP A 71 -22.80 -6.13 -9.38
CA ASP A 71 -22.33 -5.28 -10.46
C ASP A 71 -22.53 -3.80 -10.08
N GLU A 72 -21.51 -2.99 -10.32
CA GLU A 72 -21.52 -1.55 -10.09
C GLU A 72 -21.13 -0.83 -11.38
N LYS A 73 -21.82 0.29 -11.65
CA LYS A 73 -21.60 1.08 -12.85
C LYS A 73 -20.62 2.21 -12.55
N PHE A 74 -19.70 2.45 -13.48
CA PHE A 74 -18.75 3.55 -13.42
C PHE A 74 -18.90 4.43 -14.66
N GLU A 75 -19.03 5.72 -14.45
CA GLU A 75 -19.08 6.72 -15.53
C GLU A 75 -17.65 7.09 -15.95
N LEU A 76 -17.38 6.89 -17.24
CA LEU A 76 -16.16 7.33 -17.88
C LEU A 76 -16.25 8.83 -18.22
N PRO A 77 -15.10 9.53 -18.38
CA PRO A 77 -15.08 10.94 -18.75
C PRO A 77 -15.72 11.26 -20.11
N ASP A 78 -15.88 10.26 -20.98
CA ASP A 78 -16.56 10.36 -22.27
C ASP A 78 -18.10 10.26 -22.16
N GLY A 79 -18.63 10.05 -20.94
CA GLY A 79 -20.05 9.86 -20.67
C GLY A 79 -20.54 8.41 -20.76
N ASN A 80 -19.68 7.47 -21.17
CA ASN A 80 -20.04 6.06 -21.25
C ASN A 80 -20.02 5.42 -19.86
N THR A 81 -20.90 4.43 -19.63
CA THR A 81 -20.93 3.68 -18.37
C THR A 81 -20.40 2.27 -18.57
N ILE A 82 -19.42 1.88 -17.76
CA ILE A 82 -18.89 0.51 -17.71
C ILE A 82 -19.44 -0.22 -16.49
N THR A 83 -19.57 -1.55 -16.59
CA THR A 83 -20.09 -2.37 -15.48
C THR A 83 -19.01 -3.29 -14.93
N ILE A 84 -18.63 -3.07 -13.66
CA ILE A 84 -17.59 -3.80 -12.96
C ILE A 84 -18.23 -4.58 -11.81
N GLY A 85 -17.98 -5.89 -11.77
CA GLY A 85 -18.59 -6.78 -10.79
C GLY A 85 -17.51 -7.39 -9.90
N LYS A 86 -17.21 -8.65 -10.18
CA LYS A 86 -16.18 -9.44 -9.49
C LYS A 86 -14.75 -8.88 -9.63
N GLU A 87 -14.48 -8.10 -10.67
CA GLU A 87 -13.14 -7.52 -10.90
C GLU A 87 -12.72 -6.57 -9.76
N ARG A 88 -13.70 -5.96 -9.07
CA ARG A 88 -13.50 -5.02 -7.96
C ARG A 88 -12.74 -5.63 -6.78
N PHE A 89 -12.82 -6.94 -6.58
CA PHE A 89 -12.10 -7.63 -5.51
C PHE A 89 -11.09 -8.66 -6.03
N ILE A 90 -11.30 -9.23 -7.23
CA ILE A 90 -10.36 -10.18 -7.83
C ILE A 90 -9.00 -9.52 -8.13
N CYS A 91 -8.97 -8.26 -8.60
CA CYS A 91 -7.71 -7.61 -8.92
C CYS A 91 -6.80 -7.43 -7.69
N LEU A 92 -7.41 -7.33 -6.49
CA LEU A 92 -6.72 -7.26 -5.21
C LEU A 92 -6.36 -8.65 -4.70
N ASP A 93 -7.24 -9.64 -4.83
CA ASP A 93 -7.01 -10.99 -4.31
C ASP A 93 -5.84 -11.70 -5.02
N ALA A 94 -5.65 -11.47 -6.32
CA ALA A 94 -4.51 -12.02 -7.07
C ALA A 94 -3.15 -11.65 -6.44
N LEU A 95 -3.06 -10.47 -5.83
CA LEU A 95 -1.89 -10.00 -5.11
C LEU A 95 -1.92 -10.44 -3.64
N PHE A 96 -3.06 -10.29 -2.96
CA PHE A 96 -3.17 -10.53 -1.52
C PHE A 96 -3.39 -12.00 -1.10
N LYS A 97 -3.56 -12.94 -2.03
CA LYS A 97 -3.63 -14.38 -1.71
C LYS A 97 -2.41 -14.86 -0.92
N HIS A 98 -1.25 -14.23 -1.15
CA HIS A 98 0.01 -14.55 -0.48
C HIS A 98 0.44 -13.50 0.54
N ILE A 99 -0.35 -12.44 0.75
CA ILE A 99 0.06 -11.31 1.59
C ILE A 99 -1.08 -10.94 2.54
N PRO A 100 -0.84 -10.98 3.85
CA PRO A 100 -1.77 -10.41 4.78
C PRO A 100 -1.67 -8.87 4.69
N VAL A 101 -2.65 -8.22 4.09
CA VAL A 101 -2.69 -6.74 3.98
C VAL A 101 -3.88 -6.12 4.69
N PHE A 102 -4.90 -6.91 4.97
CA PHE A 102 -6.05 -6.46 5.76
C PHE A 102 -5.74 -6.60 7.26
N PRO A 103 -6.09 -5.64 8.14
CA PRO A 103 -5.75 -5.72 9.56
C PRO A 103 -6.17 -7.03 10.23
N GLU A 104 -7.37 -7.51 9.95
CA GLU A 104 -7.84 -8.80 10.47
C GLU A 104 -7.16 -10.00 9.84
N ARG A 105 -6.85 -9.97 8.54
CA ARG A 105 -6.08 -11.04 7.88
C ARG A 105 -4.63 -11.08 8.37
N ILE A 106 -4.02 -9.92 8.61
CA ILE A 106 -2.70 -9.77 9.24
C ILE A 106 -2.75 -10.30 10.65
N ARG A 107 -3.72 -9.88 11.44
CA ARG A 107 -3.85 -10.33 12.82
C ARG A 107 -3.97 -11.85 12.86
N LYS A 108 -4.93 -12.42 12.13
CA LYS A 108 -5.17 -13.87 12.08
C LYS A 108 -3.97 -14.64 11.53
N GLY A 109 -3.33 -14.14 10.47
CA GLY A 109 -2.12 -14.73 9.90
C GLY A 109 -0.96 -14.70 10.90
N MET A 110 -0.72 -13.58 11.56
CA MET A 110 0.34 -13.46 12.58
C MET A 110 0.06 -14.33 13.80
N GLU A 111 -1.19 -14.38 14.27
CA GLU A 111 -1.62 -15.23 15.40
C GLU A 111 -1.34 -16.71 15.16
N SER A 112 -1.35 -17.19 13.91
CA SER A 112 -0.97 -18.58 13.61
C SER A 112 0.54 -18.84 13.65
N PHE A 113 1.37 -17.80 13.54
CA PHE A 113 2.83 -17.91 13.53
C PHE A 113 3.49 -17.57 14.87
N VAL A 114 2.77 -16.93 15.79
CA VAL A 114 3.30 -16.57 17.12
C VAL A 114 2.74 -17.47 18.21
N PRO A 115 3.47 -17.69 19.32
CA PRO A 115 2.95 -18.39 20.48
C PRO A 115 1.67 -17.73 21.01
N ARG A 116 0.73 -18.53 21.53
CA ARG A 116 -0.57 -18.05 22.06
C ARG A 116 -0.46 -17.06 23.22
N THR A 117 0.72 -16.96 23.84
CA THR A 117 1.02 -16.00 24.91
C THR A 117 1.23 -14.58 24.39
N THR A 118 1.56 -14.42 23.11
CA THR A 118 1.87 -13.13 22.51
C THR A 118 0.60 -12.44 22.04
N LYS A 119 0.34 -11.23 22.57
CA LYS A 119 -0.79 -10.41 22.11
C LYS A 119 -0.42 -9.71 20.80
N VAL A 120 -1.10 -10.05 19.71
CA VAL A 120 -0.95 -9.39 18.41
C VAL A 120 -1.95 -8.24 18.30
N LYS A 121 -1.47 -7.03 18.00
CA LYS A 121 -2.32 -5.86 17.69
C LYS A 121 -1.93 -5.29 16.34
N VAL A 122 -2.90 -5.17 15.44
CA VAL A 122 -2.71 -4.50 14.15
C VAL A 122 -3.35 -3.13 14.20
N ILE A 123 -2.60 -2.10 13.83
CA ILE A 123 -3.06 -0.70 13.83
C ILE A 123 -3.12 -0.22 12.39
N ALA A 124 -4.31 0.19 11.94
CA ALA A 124 -4.52 0.77 10.62
C ALA A 124 -5.23 2.12 10.76
N ASN A 125 -4.44 3.19 10.87
CA ASN A 125 -4.97 4.56 10.97
C ASN A 125 -5.69 4.96 9.66
N GLN A 126 -6.75 5.76 9.76
CA GLN A 126 -7.45 6.35 8.62
C GLN A 126 -6.50 7.22 7.79
N GLU A 127 -5.60 7.97 8.44
CA GLU A 127 -4.62 8.86 7.81
C GLU A 127 -3.32 8.15 7.39
N ARG A 128 -3.34 6.81 7.25
CA ARG A 128 -2.15 6.00 6.87
C ARG A 128 -1.47 6.46 5.57
N LYS A 129 -2.24 7.04 4.64
CA LYS A 129 -1.73 7.59 3.37
C LYS A 129 -0.73 8.74 3.62
N SER A 130 -0.95 9.51 4.68
CA SER A 130 -0.16 10.69 5.03
C SER A 130 0.77 10.46 6.22
N SER A 131 0.76 9.27 6.84
CA SER A 131 1.54 9.01 8.07
C SER A 131 3.05 9.22 7.92
N VAL A 132 3.61 8.96 6.74
CA VAL A 132 5.04 9.24 6.46
C VAL A 132 5.32 10.75 6.55
N TRP A 133 4.45 11.57 5.98
CA TRP A 133 4.55 13.03 6.02
C TRP A 133 4.29 13.59 7.42
N ILE A 134 3.29 13.06 8.12
CA ILE A 134 3.00 13.44 9.51
C ILE A 134 4.21 13.12 10.40
N GLY A 135 4.79 11.91 10.26
CA GLY A 135 6.00 11.52 10.99
C GLY A 135 7.19 12.43 10.69
N GLY A 136 7.41 12.79 9.42
CA GLY A 136 8.46 13.74 9.02
C GLY A 136 8.24 15.15 9.58
N SER A 137 7.00 15.63 9.60
CA SER A 137 6.63 16.93 10.17
C SER A 137 6.85 16.97 11.69
N ILE A 138 6.43 15.92 12.41
CA ILE A 138 6.70 15.78 13.85
C ILE A 138 8.20 15.77 14.10
N LEU A 139 8.94 14.89 13.40
CA LEU A 139 10.39 14.74 13.58
C LEU A 139 11.14 16.06 13.32
N GLY A 140 10.81 16.76 12.23
CA GLY A 140 11.40 18.06 11.89
C GLY A 140 11.07 19.18 12.87
N SER A 141 9.97 19.06 13.63
CA SER A 141 9.58 20.05 14.65
C SER A 141 10.21 19.81 16.01
N LEU A 142 10.85 18.65 16.25
CA LEU A 142 11.50 18.35 17.51
C LEU A 142 12.80 19.16 17.65
N SER A 143 12.93 19.93 18.73
CA SER A 143 14.16 20.67 19.03
C SER A 143 15.37 19.74 19.19
N THR A 144 15.17 18.56 19.77
CA THR A 144 16.20 17.52 19.88
C THR A 144 16.70 17.05 18.52
N PHE A 145 15.83 17.00 17.51
CA PHE A 145 16.19 16.55 16.17
C PHE A 145 17.00 17.59 15.38
N GLN A 146 16.94 18.87 15.75
CA GLN A 146 17.77 19.92 15.11
C GLN A 146 19.27 19.64 15.24
N THR A 147 19.69 18.98 16.31
CA THR A 147 21.09 18.56 16.51
C THR A 147 21.56 17.51 15.50
N TYR A 148 20.63 16.77 14.89
CA TYR A 148 20.92 15.74 13.89
C TYR A 148 20.98 16.32 12.46
N TRP A 149 20.58 17.58 12.24
CA TRP A 149 20.59 18.19 10.92
C TRP A 149 22.01 18.41 10.38
N ILE A 150 22.25 17.97 9.15
CA ILE A 150 23.52 18.22 8.47
C ILE A 150 23.51 19.66 7.96
N THR A 151 24.42 20.48 8.47
CA THR A 151 24.52 21.88 8.03
C THR A 151 25.27 21.98 6.70
N LYS A 152 25.05 23.10 5.99
CA LYS A 152 25.77 23.41 4.74
C LYS A 152 27.29 23.46 4.95
N GLN A 153 27.75 23.89 6.13
CA GLN A 153 29.18 23.96 6.45
C GLN A 153 29.77 22.56 6.61
N GLU A 154 29.12 21.70 7.39
CA GLU A 154 29.56 20.31 7.59
C GLU A 154 29.59 19.52 6.29
N TYR A 155 28.59 19.72 5.42
CA TYR A 155 28.58 19.07 4.11
C TYR A 155 29.73 19.53 3.21
N LYS A 156 30.12 20.82 3.27
CA LYS A 156 31.26 21.34 2.50
C LYS A 156 32.59 20.76 2.98
N GLU A 157 32.73 20.50 4.27
CA GLU A 157 33.96 20.02 4.90
C GLU A 157 34.13 18.49 4.72
N TYR A 158 33.08 17.73 4.99
CA TYR A 158 33.13 16.26 5.02
C TYR A 158 32.53 15.59 3.78
N GLY A 159 31.92 16.37 2.88
CA GLY A 159 31.26 15.88 1.68
C GLY A 159 30.10 14.93 2.00
N PRO A 160 29.73 14.04 1.06
CA PRO A 160 28.62 13.09 1.22
C PRO A 160 28.78 12.11 2.39
N THR A 161 30.02 11.86 2.84
CA THR A 161 30.30 10.87 3.90
C THR A 161 29.77 11.27 5.27
N ILE A 162 29.45 12.56 5.46
CA ILE A 162 28.88 13.09 6.71
C ILE A 162 27.57 12.40 7.11
N VAL A 163 26.83 11.87 6.12
CA VAL A 163 25.55 11.18 6.34
C VAL A 163 25.69 9.93 7.22
N HIS A 164 26.85 9.25 7.18
CA HIS A 164 27.09 8.02 7.93
C HIS A 164 27.69 8.25 9.33
N ARG A 165 27.92 9.51 9.73
CA ARG A 165 28.59 9.83 11.01
C ARG A 165 27.63 10.06 12.18
N ARG A 166 26.32 10.06 11.94
CA ARG A 166 25.29 10.44 12.93
C ARG A 166 24.22 9.36 13.15
N ASP A 167 24.58 8.09 12.91
CA ASP A 167 23.74 6.93 13.20
C ASP A 167 23.67 6.60 14.71
#